data_AF-A0A357WZL1-F1
#
_entry.id   AF-A0A357WZL1-F1
#
_cell.length_a   1.000
_cell.length_b   1.000
_cell.length_c   1.000
_cell.angle_alpha   90.00
_cell.angle_beta   90.00
_cell.angle_gamma   90.00
#
_symmetry.space_group_name_H-M   'P 1'
#
loop_
_entity.id
_entity.type
_entity.pdbx_description
1 polymer ?
#
loop_
_entity_poly.entity_id
_entity_poly.type
_entity_poly.pdbx_seq_one_letter_code
_entity_poly.pdbx_strand_id
1 'polypeptide(L)'
;KIIRNKDLVTELLPTGKTDNTICGIMYIKGIVNPKVVRELKRRIVSIDVDQIQGDGTLDQLIEDHPFSLFPQILSTERPDRTAYFLMEGKAAIICDGTPYASVIPVTFFDMFHTSEDYALRWQYGTFLRIVRMIAACIALFLPGMYVALTLYHHEMIPTELLVSLAKAREHLPFPTIIEILLMEISFELIREAGIRVPGVIGQTLGIIGAIILGQAAVTAGLVSPVLIIVISITGLGSFAIPNFSLAFGVRISRFIFIICGAIAGFYGIAAGIFIFGGLACSLKSFGVPYFSPVAPKTTSGHDTIVRMPPWMQKTRPDFINTSDRTRMGKVVRGWVARDEKETDNDNGR
;
A
#
# COMPACT_ATOMS: atom_id res chain seq x y z
N LYS A 1 18.95 4.15 -17.31
CA LYS A 1 18.18 4.95 -18.29
C LYS A 1 17.60 6.22 -17.67
N ILE A 2 16.86 6.09 -16.55
CA ILE A 2 16.22 7.21 -15.85
C ILE A 2 17.25 7.99 -15.02
N ILE A 3 17.93 7.33 -14.08
CA ILE A 3 19.01 7.94 -13.31
C ILE A 3 20.30 7.89 -14.15
N ARG A 4 20.92 9.06 -14.36
CA ARG A 4 22.20 9.23 -15.05
C ARG A 4 23.18 9.93 -14.11
N ASN A 5 23.47 9.27 -12.99
CA ASN A 5 24.39 9.76 -11.97
C ASN A 5 25.58 8.81 -11.87
N LYS A 6 26.81 9.36 -11.79
CA LYS A 6 28.05 8.59 -11.59
C LYS A 6 28.08 7.90 -10.22
N ASP A 7 27.36 8.46 -9.25
CA ASP A 7 27.27 7.93 -7.89
C ASP A 7 26.22 6.82 -7.75
N LEU A 8 25.50 6.48 -8.83
CA LEU A 8 24.64 5.29 -8.83
C LEU A 8 25.53 4.05 -8.85
N VAL A 9 25.52 3.31 -7.73
CA VAL A 9 26.31 2.10 -7.55
C VAL A 9 25.38 0.90 -7.69
N THR A 10 25.84 -0.09 -8.45
CA THR A 10 25.23 -1.42 -8.52
C THR A 10 26.26 -2.42 -8.03
N GLU A 11 25.92 -3.20 -7.01
CA GLU A 11 26.74 -4.29 -6.50
C GLU A 11 26.05 -5.62 -6.75
N LEU A 12 26.74 -6.54 -7.40
CA LEU A 12 26.25 -7.88 -7.67
C LEU A 12 26.77 -8.83 -6.59
N LEU A 13 25.86 -9.51 -5.90
CA LEU A 13 26.18 -10.49 -4.87
C LEU A 13 25.56 -11.85 -5.26
N PRO A 14 26.34 -12.94 -5.22
CA PRO A 14 25.76 -14.27 -5.29
C PRO A 14 24.95 -14.54 -4.02
N THR A 15 23.78 -15.13 -4.17
CA THR A 15 22.87 -15.45 -3.08
C THR A 15 22.38 -16.89 -3.25
N GLY A 16 22.34 -17.65 -2.15
CA GLY A 16 22.01 -19.07 -2.16
C GLY A 16 23.24 -19.97 -2.34
N LYS A 17 23.15 -21.19 -1.80
CA LYS A 17 24.26 -22.14 -1.64
C LYS A 17 24.57 -22.94 -2.91
N THR A 18 23.53 -23.36 -3.62
CA THR A 18 23.64 -24.32 -4.73
C THR A 18 23.48 -23.62 -6.08
N ASP A 19 22.44 -22.79 -6.24
CA ASP A 19 22.12 -22.14 -7.51
C ASP A 19 22.91 -20.83 -7.77
N ASN A 20 23.55 -20.26 -6.73
CA ASN A 20 24.33 -19.00 -6.79
C ASN A 20 23.60 -17.86 -7.53
N THR A 21 22.28 -17.72 -7.32
CA THR A 21 21.46 -16.68 -7.94
C THR A 21 22.04 -15.29 -7.67
N ILE A 22 22.22 -14.48 -8.71
CA ILE A 22 22.83 -13.16 -8.56
C ILE A 22 21.74 -12.15 -8.16
N CYS A 23 21.98 -11.44 -7.05
CA CYS A 23 21.16 -10.31 -6.62
C CYS A 23 21.96 -9.01 -6.80
N GLY A 24 21.38 -8.06 -7.53
CA GLY A 24 21.92 -6.72 -7.72
C GLY A 24 21.36 -5.75 -6.68
N ILE A 25 22.21 -5.22 -5.82
CA ILE A 25 21.88 -4.11 -4.92
C ILE A 25 22.18 -2.81 -5.64
N MET A 26 21.20 -1.93 -5.76
CA MET A 26 21.32 -0.59 -6.35
C MET A 26 21.08 0.50 -5.31
N TYR A 27 21.95 1.50 -5.26
CA TYR A 27 21.79 2.69 -4.41
C TYR A 27 22.61 3.87 -4.95
N ILE A 28 22.30 5.09 -4.49
CA ILE A 28 23.10 6.28 -4.83
C ILE A 28 24.05 6.61 -3.68
N LYS A 29 25.35 6.47 -3.93
CA LYS A 29 26.42 6.81 -2.99
C LYS A 29 26.34 8.31 -2.65
N GLY A 30 26.47 8.65 -1.37
CA GLY A 30 26.35 10.03 -0.90
C GLY A 30 24.92 10.50 -0.61
N ILE A 31 23.88 9.77 -1.06
CA ILE A 31 22.49 10.04 -0.68
C ILE A 31 22.00 9.01 0.34
N VAL A 32 22.12 7.72 0.01
CA VAL A 32 21.63 6.63 0.86
C VAL A 32 22.29 6.65 2.24
N ASN A 33 21.55 6.19 3.25
CA ASN A 33 22.14 5.92 4.56
C ASN A 33 23.04 4.67 4.47
N PRO A 34 24.35 4.78 4.74
CA PRO A 34 25.27 3.64 4.60
C PRO A 34 24.96 2.50 5.57
N LYS A 35 24.25 2.76 6.69
CA LYS A 35 23.83 1.71 7.63
C LYS A 35 22.83 0.75 6.98
N VAL A 36 21.87 1.27 6.21
CA VAL A 36 20.86 0.47 5.49
C VAL A 36 21.55 -0.47 4.51
N VAL A 37 22.45 0.07 3.69
CA VAL A 37 23.17 -0.72 2.67
C VAL A 37 24.04 -1.81 3.32
N ARG A 38 24.72 -1.51 4.44
CA ARG A 38 25.50 -2.52 5.17
C ARG A 38 24.64 -3.63 5.75
N GLU A 39 23.51 -3.28 6.36
CA GLU A 39 22.58 -4.26 6.93
C GLU A 39 21.97 -5.14 5.83
N LEU A 40 21.60 -4.55 4.69
CA LEU A 40 21.15 -5.29 3.52
C LEU A 40 22.19 -6.31 3.03
N LYS A 41 23.44 -5.88 2.83
CA LYS A 41 24.52 -6.78 2.41
C LYS A 41 24.74 -7.90 3.41
N ARG A 42 24.72 -7.58 4.70
CA ARG A 42 24.86 -8.56 5.79
C ARG A 42 23.78 -9.64 5.68
N ARG A 43 22.51 -9.24 5.45
CA ARG A 43 21.39 -10.18 5.31
C ARG A 43 21.55 -11.06 4.08
N ILE A 44 21.77 -10.46 2.91
CA ILE A 44 21.91 -11.20 1.64
C ILE A 44 23.03 -12.23 1.72
N VAL A 45 24.21 -11.86 2.23
CA VAL A 45 25.35 -12.78 2.35
C VAL A 45 25.12 -13.89 3.38
N SER A 46 24.25 -13.65 4.38
CA SER A 46 23.93 -14.64 5.41
C SER A 46 22.87 -15.66 5.01
N ILE A 47 22.29 -15.56 3.81
CA ILE A 47 21.25 -16.48 3.34
C ILE A 47 21.90 -17.81 2.94
N ASP A 48 21.61 -18.87 3.71
CA ASP A 48 21.99 -20.26 3.42
C ASP A 48 20.75 -21.07 3.04
N VAL A 49 20.31 -20.94 1.77
CA VAL A 49 19.23 -21.73 1.17
C VAL A 49 19.70 -22.31 -0.17
N ASP A 50 19.17 -23.46 -0.57
CA ASP A 50 19.59 -24.14 -1.81
C ASP A 50 19.34 -23.27 -3.04
N GLN A 51 18.16 -22.64 -3.11
CA GLN A 51 17.74 -21.77 -4.20
C GLN A 51 16.79 -20.68 -3.69
N ILE A 52 16.92 -19.47 -4.24
CA ILE A 52 15.97 -18.39 -4.03
C ILE A 52 14.98 -18.36 -5.18
N GLN A 53 13.71 -18.65 -4.87
CA GLN A 53 12.63 -18.59 -5.86
C GLN A 53 12.09 -17.16 -5.97
N GLY A 54 12.83 -16.33 -6.69
CA GLY A 54 12.46 -14.95 -7.01
C GLY A 54 12.51 -13.94 -5.86
N ASP A 55 12.04 -12.73 -6.13
CA ASP A 55 12.05 -11.57 -5.24
C ASP A 55 11.17 -11.82 -4.01
N GLY A 56 9.99 -12.41 -4.16
CA GLY A 56 9.08 -12.69 -3.05
C GLY A 56 9.68 -13.62 -1.98
N THR A 57 10.51 -14.60 -2.37
CA THR A 57 11.21 -15.47 -1.42
C THR A 57 12.35 -14.73 -0.74
N LEU A 58 13.13 -13.96 -1.51
CA LEU A 58 14.20 -13.14 -0.94
C LEU A 58 13.66 -12.14 0.08
N ASP A 59 12.60 -11.43 -0.28
CA ASP A 59 11.96 -10.42 0.56
C ASP A 59 11.60 -11.02 1.94
N GLN A 60 10.93 -12.18 1.97
CA GLN A 60 10.58 -12.88 3.21
C GLN A 60 11.80 -13.27 4.06
N LEU A 61 12.94 -13.59 3.44
CA LEU A 61 14.17 -13.97 4.15
C LEU A 61 14.91 -12.77 4.76
N ILE A 62 14.70 -11.56 4.21
CA ILE A 62 15.41 -10.35 4.65
C ILE A 62 14.52 -9.37 5.44
N GLU A 63 13.23 -9.66 5.61
CA GLU A 63 12.32 -8.83 6.41
C GLU A 63 12.66 -8.80 7.91
N ASP A 64 12.35 -7.69 8.59
CA ASP A 64 12.57 -7.56 10.05
C ASP A 64 11.54 -8.37 10.86
N HIS A 65 10.28 -8.41 10.41
CA HIS A 65 9.16 -9.04 11.11
C HIS A 65 8.41 -10.00 10.19
N PRO A 66 8.89 -11.24 9.96
CA PRO A 66 8.34 -12.15 8.95
C PRO A 66 6.89 -12.61 9.22
N PHE A 67 6.40 -12.47 10.47
CA PHE A 67 5.02 -12.79 10.84
C PHE A 67 4.04 -11.61 10.68
N SER A 68 4.51 -10.45 10.23
CA SER A 68 3.68 -9.29 9.99
C SER A 68 2.78 -9.50 8.77
N LEU A 69 1.51 -9.11 8.86
CA LEU A 69 0.61 -9.05 7.70
C LEU A 69 0.93 -7.86 6.78
N PHE A 70 1.64 -6.86 7.30
CA PHE A 70 2.04 -5.69 6.54
C PHE A 70 3.40 -5.91 5.89
N PRO A 71 3.51 -5.69 4.57
CA PRO A 71 4.78 -5.84 3.87
C PRO A 71 5.77 -4.79 4.33
N GLN A 72 7.02 -5.21 4.59
CA GLN A 72 8.10 -4.33 5.03
C GLN A 72 9.05 -3.96 3.88
N ILE A 73 8.77 -4.48 2.68
CA ILE A 73 9.51 -4.29 1.45
C ILE A 73 8.51 -3.91 0.34
N LEU A 74 8.89 -2.97 -0.51
CA LEU A 74 8.06 -2.54 -1.64
C LEU A 74 8.56 -3.19 -2.91
N SER A 75 7.84 -4.19 -3.42
CA SER A 75 8.08 -4.73 -4.75
C SER A 75 7.39 -3.88 -5.83
N THR A 76 8.09 -3.62 -6.93
CA THR A 76 7.55 -2.87 -8.08
C THR A 76 8.17 -3.30 -9.41
N GLU A 77 7.33 -3.48 -10.42
CA GLU A 77 7.72 -3.71 -11.83
C GLU A 77 8.11 -2.42 -12.57
N ARG A 78 7.81 -1.26 -11.96
CA ARG A 78 7.89 0.04 -12.61
C ARG A 78 9.25 0.70 -12.34
N PRO A 79 10.13 0.84 -13.34
CA PRO A 79 11.49 1.36 -13.14
C PRO A 79 11.53 2.85 -12.75
N ASP A 80 10.50 3.63 -13.12
CA ASP A 80 10.33 5.01 -12.70
C ASP A 80 10.05 5.13 -11.20
N ARG A 81 9.28 4.19 -10.63
CA ARG A 81 9.03 4.11 -9.18
C ARG A 81 10.31 3.78 -8.42
N THR A 82 11.08 2.81 -8.90
CA THR A 82 12.38 2.45 -8.33
C THR A 82 13.35 3.63 -8.38
N ALA A 83 13.44 4.31 -9.52
CA ALA A 83 14.29 5.48 -9.67
C ALA A 83 13.92 6.61 -8.71
N TYR A 84 12.63 6.86 -8.49
CA TYR A 84 12.16 7.84 -7.51
C TYR A 84 12.70 7.52 -6.10
N PHE A 85 12.48 6.29 -5.64
CA PHE A 85 12.91 5.89 -4.30
C PHE A 85 14.44 5.88 -4.12
N LEU A 86 15.20 5.50 -5.15
CA LEU A 86 16.66 5.63 -5.13
C LEU A 86 17.10 7.09 -4.94
N MET A 87 16.42 8.05 -5.60
CA MET A 87 16.68 9.49 -5.45
C MET A 87 16.25 10.05 -4.08
N GLU A 88 15.30 9.40 -3.40
CA GLU A 88 14.95 9.68 -2.00
C GLU A 88 15.97 9.16 -0.99
N GLY A 89 16.96 8.37 -1.43
CA GLY A 89 17.97 7.80 -0.55
C GLY A 89 17.61 6.43 0.01
N LYS A 90 16.72 5.69 -0.67
CA LYS A 90 16.46 4.27 -0.45
C LYS A 90 17.40 3.41 -1.31
N ALA A 91 17.44 2.11 -1.05
CA ALA A 91 18.12 1.12 -1.86
C ALA A 91 17.09 0.24 -2.58
N ALA A 92 17.49 -0.35 -3.71
CA ALA A 92 16.70 -1.32 -4.46
C ALA A 92 17.48 -2.62 -4.64
N ILE A 93 16.77 -3.74 -4.69
CA ILE A 93 17.30 -5.08 -4.92
C ILE A 93 16.63 -5.61 -6.18
N ILE A 94 17.42 -6.20 -7.06
CA ILE A 94 16.93 -6.84 -8.28
C ILE A 94 17.50 -8.25 -8.28
N CYS A 95 16.62 -9.25 -8.27
CA CYS A 95 17.01 -10.65 -8.31
C CYS A 95 16.96 -11.17 -9.74
N ASP A 96 17.92 -12.02 -10.08
CA ASP A 96 17.87 -12.75 -11.34
C ASP A 96 16.57 -13.57 -11.46
N GLY A 97 16.03 -13.66 -12.67
CA GLY A 97 14.79 -14.39 -12.96
C GLY A 97 13.48 -13.68 -12.61
N THR A 98 13.49 -12.45 -12.07
CA THR A 98 12.24 -11.73 -11.70
C THR A 98 12.09 -10.37 -12.39
N PRO A 99 10.85 -10.00 -12.79
CA PRO A 99 10.57 -8.71 -13.44
C PRO A 99 10.35 -7.56 -12.44
N TYR A 100 10.66 -7.78 -11.15
CA TYR A 100 10.37 -6.84 -10.07
C TYR A 100 11.66 -6.31 -9.43
N ALA A 101 11.56 -5.12 -8.86
CA ALA A 101 12.58 -4.54 -7.99
C ALA A 101 12.01 -4.32 -6.58
N SER A 102 12.73 -4.80 -5.57
CA SER A 102 12.38 -4.65 -4.16
C SER A 102 13.06 -3.41 -3.57
N VAL A 103 12.29 -2.46 -3.06
CA VAL A 103 12.76 -1.18 -2.51
C VAL A 103 12.71 -1.18 -0.99
N ILE A 104 13.78 -0.69 -0.36
CA ILE A 104 13.96 -0.63 1.10
C ILE A 104 14.81 0.58 1.54
N PRO A 105 14.66 1.11 2.76
CA PRO A 105 13.57 0.86 3.70
C PRO A 105 12.29 1.54 3.23
N VAL A 106 11.14 1.04 3.68
CA VAL A 106 9.83 1.60 3.34
C VAL A 106 8.94 1.80 4.56
N THR A 107 8.03 2.74 4.41
CA THR A 107 6.99 3.09 5.38
C THR A 107 5.63 2.68 4.85
N PHE A 108 4.63 2.65 5.73
CA PHE A 108 3.23 2.40 5.36
C PHE A 108 2.74 3.36 4.25
N PHE A 109 3.14 4.64 4.32
CA PHE A 109 2.71 5.66 3.34
C PHE A 109 3.35 5.45 1.96
N ASP A 110 4.58 4.94 1.89
CA ASP A 110 5.26 4.65 0.63
C ASP A 110 4.51 3.62 -0.23
N MET A 111 3.78 2.71 0.43
CA MET A 111 2.97 1.70 -0.24
C MET A 111 1.86 2.32 -1.10
N PHE A 112 1.33 3.48 -0.68
CA PHE A 112 0.27 4.20 -1.37
C PHE A 112 0.76 5.16 -2.45
N HIS A 113 2.06 5.45 -2.49
CA HIS A 113 2.65 6.36 -3.48
C HIS A 113 2.88 5.64 -4.80
N THR A 114 2.38 6.21 -5.89
CA THR A 114 2.59 5.67 -7.25
C THR A 114 3.36 6.65 -8.12
N SER A 115 4.03 6.17 -9.17
CA SER A 115 4.72 7.05 -10.12
C SER A 115 3.77 8.04 -10.81
N GLU A 116 2.50 7.67 -10.97
CA GLU A 116 1.45 8.51 -11.56
C GLU A 116 1.14 9.74 -10.71
N ASP A 117 1.26 9.63 -9.39
CA ASP A 117 1.10 10.78 -8.48
C ASP A 117 2.06 11.90 -8.83
N TYR A 118 3.26 11.55 -9.32
CA TYR A 118 4.32 12.49 -9.66
C TYR A 118 4.22 13.00 -11.09
N ALA A 119 3.66 12.19 -12.00
CA ALA A 119 3.41 12.57 -13.39
C ALA A 119 2.29 13.61 -13.53
N LEU A 120 1.30 13.58 -12.63
CA LEU A 120 0.20 14.53 -12.62
C LEU A 120 0.55 15.83 -11.88
N ARG A 121 -0.28 16.87 -12.08
CA ARG A 121 -0.24 18.10 -11.27
C ARG A 121 -0.45 17.76 -9.79
N TRP A 122 0.19 18.51 -8.90
CA TRP A 122 0.21 18.22 -7.47
C TRP A 122 -1.20 18.17 -6.84
N GLN A 123 -2.15 18.95 -7.36
CA GLN A 123 -3.56 18.92 -6.92
C GLN A 123 -4.22 17.57 -7.24
N TYR A 124 -4.05 17.08 -8.47
CA TYR A 124 -4.66 15.82 -8.91
C TYR A 124 -4.00 14.62 -8.21
N GLY A 125 -2.68 14.63 -8.08
CA GLY A 125 -1.96 13.60 -7.34
C GLY A 125 -2.39 13.53 -5.86
N THR A 126 -2.56 14.69 -5.21
CA THR A 126 -3.08 14.75 -3.84
C THR A 126 -4.49 14.19 -3.73
N PHE A 127 -5.38 14.58 -4.63
CA PHE A 127 -6.75 14.08 -4.65
C PHE A 127 -6.79 12.55 -4.79
N LEU A 128 -6.01 11.99 -5.72
CA LEU A 128 -5.93 10.54 -5.92
C LEU A 128 -5.37 9.82 -4.68
N ARG A 129 -4.37 10.38 -4.00
CA ARG A 129 -3.85 9.81 -2.75
C ARG A 129 -4.93 9.76 -1.65
N ILE A 130 -5.70 10.83 -1.49
CA ILE A 130 -6.82 10.86 -0.51
C ILE A 130 -7.85 9.79 -0.87
N VAL A 131 -8.23 9.67 -2.14
CA VAL A 131 -9.16 8.63 -2.61
C VAL A 131 -8.64 7.23 -2.28
N ARG A 132 -7.35 6.94 -2.52
CA ARG A 132 -6.75 5.62 -2.18
C ARG A 132 -6.76 5.34 -0.68
N MET A 133 -6.49 6.34 0.15
CA MET A 133 -6.51 6.19 1.61
C MET A 133 -7.94 5.91 2.11
N ILE A 134 -8.93 6.65 1.61
CA ILE A 134 -10.35 6.41 1.94
C ILE A 134 -10.77 5.01 1.46
N ALA A 135 -10.40 4.64 0.23
CA ALA A 135 -10.70 3.34 -0.34
C ALA A 135 -10.10 2.19 0.47
N ALA A 136 -8.87 2.33 0.97
CA ALA A 136 -8.24 1.34 1.85
C ALA A 136 -8.95 1.22 3.20
N CYS A 137 -9.37 2.35 3.81
CA CYS A 137 -10.17 2.33 5.04
C CYS A 137 -11.52 1.65 4.83
N ILE A 138 -12.21 1.95 3.71
CA ILE A 138 -13.46 1.29 3.33
C ILE A 138 -13.25 -0.22 3.15
N ALA A 139 -12.22 -0.62 2.39
CA ALA A 139 -11.91 -2.01 2.15
C ALA A 139 -11.62 -2.79 3.43
N LEU A 140 -11.00 -2.14 4.43
CA LEU A 140 -10.64 -2.78 5.69
C LEU A 140 -11.81 -2.85 6.69
N PHE A 141 -12.54 -1.75 6.87
CA PHE A 141 -13.48 -1.59 7.98
C PHE A 141 -14.94 -1.75 7.59
N LEU A 142 -15.34 -1.46 6.35
CA LEU A 142 -16.76 -1.37 5.98
C LEU A 142 -17.54 -2.68 6.25
N PRO A 143 -17.03 -3.89 5.91
CA PRO A 143 -17.75 -5.13 6.19
C PRO A 143 -17.92 -5.38 7.69
N GLY A 144 -16.87 -5.18 8.48
CA GLY A 144 -16.93 -5.34 9.94
C GLY A 144 -17.87 -4.32 10.59
N MET A 145 -17.83 -3.06 10.13
CA MET A 145 -18.76 -2.02 10.59
C MET A 145 -20.22 -2.37 10.26
N TYR A 146 -20.48 -2.94 9.07
CA TYR A 146 -21.81 -3.40 8.70
C TYR A 146 -22.31 -4.52 9.62
N VAL A 147 -21.45 -5.49 9.98
CA VAL A 147 -21.78 -6.51 11.01
C VAL A 147 -22.10 -5.87 12.35
N ALA A 148 -21.24 -4.96 12.81
CA ALA A 148 -21.42 -4.30 14.10
C ALA A 148 -22.72 -3.50 14.19
N LEU A 149 -23.06 -2.79 13.11
CA LEU A 149 -24.32 -2.06 12.97
C LEU A 149 -25.52 -2.99 13.01
N THR A 150 -25.50 -4.05 12.21
CA THR A 150 -26.61 -4.99 12.05
C THR A 150 -26.78 -6.02 13.15
N LEU A 151 -25.83 -6.15 14.09
CA LEU A 151 -25.97 -7.05 15.23
C LEU A 151 -26.17 -6.33 16.56
N TYR A 152 -25.54 -5.17 16.75
CA TYR A 152 -25.48 -4.51 18.05
C TYR A 152 -26.09 -3.10 18.09
N HIS A 153 -26.07 -2.36 16.97
CA HIS A 153 -26.38 -0.92 16.97
C HIS A 153 -27.45 -0.55 15.94
N HIS A 154 -28.61 -1.24 15.95
CA HIS A 154 -29.71 -0.96 15.00
C HIS A 154 -30.27 0.46 15.13
N GLU A 155 -30.21 1.03 16.34
CA GLU A 155 -30.72 2.38 16.64
C GLU A 155 -29.97 3.50 15.90
N MET A 156 -28.76 3.22 15.42
CA MET A 156 -27.99 4.18 14.62
C MET A 156 -28.43 4.24 13.16
N ILE A 157 -29.27 3.30 12.72
CA ILE A 157 -29.82 3.27 11.36
C ILE A 157 -31.12 4.08 11.35
N PRO A 158 -31.27 5.05 10.43
CA PRO A 158 -32.54 5.74 10.25
C PRO A 158 -33.70 4.76 10.10
N THR A 159 -34.81 5.02 10.80
CA THR A 159 -35.92 4.06 10.93
C THR A 159 -36.44 3.57 9.57
N GLU A 160 -36.51 4.45 8.57
CA GLU A 160 -36.94 4.08 7.21
C GLU A 160 -36.01 3.05 6.56
N LEU A 161 -34.69 3.23 6.72
CA LEU A 161 -33.68 2.29 6.22
C LEU A 161 -33.70 0.98 7.01
N LEU A 162 -33.93 1.04 8.32
CA LEU A 162 -34.05 -0.15 9.16
C LEU A 162 -35.25 -1.01 8.75
N VAL A 163 -36.40 -0.40 8.47
CA VAL A 163 -37.59 -1.11 7.98
C VAL A 163 -37.34 -1.73 6.62
N SER A 164 -36.67 -1.02 5.71
CA SER A 164 -36.27 -1.56 4.41
C SER A 164 -35.33 -2.76 4.56
N LEU A 165 -34.34 -2.66 5.45
CA LEU A 165 -33.40 -3.74 5.74
C LEU A 165 -34.10 -4.95 6.36
N ALA A 166 -35.01 -4.74 7.31
CA ALA A 166 -35.77 -5.81 7.95
C ALA A 166 -36.62 -6.58 6.92
N LYS A 167 -37.31 -5.88 6.02
CA LYS A 167 -38.07 -6.49 4.91
C LYS A 167 -37.15 -7.26 3.95
N ALA A 168 -35.99 -6.68 3.62
CA ALA A 168 -35.00 -7.33 2.75
C ALA A 168 -34.37 -8.59 3.38
N ARG A 169 -34.45 -8.74 4.71
CA ARG A 169 -33.92 -9.89 5.46
C ARG A 169 -34.97 -10.89 5.94
N GLU A 170 -36.26 -10.58 5.81
CA GLU A 170 -37.36 -11.41 6.35
C GLU A 170 -37.32 -12.87 5.86
N HIS A 171 -36.82 -13.09 4.64
CA HIS A 171 -36.81 -14.39 3.98
C HIS A 171 -35.41 -15.03 3.94
N LEU A 172 -34.41 -14.40 4.58
CA LEU A 172 -33.03 -14.89 4.56
C LEU A 172 -32.82 -15.97 5.63
N PRO A 173 -32.29 -17.15 5.28
CA PRO A 173 -32.11 -18.25 6.22
C PRO A 173 -30.87 -18.08 7.11
N PHE A 174 -29.92 -17.21 6.74
CA PHE A 174 -28.62 -17.08 7.40
C PHE A 174 -28.51 -15.82 8.25
N PRO A 175 -27.72 -15.87 9.35
CA PRO A 175 -27.31 -14.67 10.07
C PRO A 175 -26.33 -13.83 9.24
N THR A 176 -26.28 -12.53 9.50
CA THR A 176 -25.49 -11.56 8.72
C THR A 176 -24.00 -11.92 8.60
N ILE A 177 -23.41 -12.53 9.64
CA ILE A 177 -22.01 -12.98 9.59
C ILE A 177 -21.79 -14.03 8.51
N ILE A 178 -22.70 -15.01 8.40
CA ILE A 178 -22.59 -16.08 7.40
C ILE A 178 -22.80 -15.52 5.99
N GLU A 179 -23.75 -14.60 5.80
CA GLU A 179 -23.95 -13.93 4.51
C GLU A 179 -22.67 -13.21 4.03
N ILE A 180 -22.01 -12.46 4.93
CA ILE A 180 -20.78 -11.72 4.59
C ILE A 180 -19.63 -12.69 4.30
N LEU A 181 -19.41 -13.69 5.14
CA LEU A 181 -18.32 -14.65 4.93
C LEU A 181 -18.49 -15.39 3.60
N LEU A 182 -19.72 -15.80 3.28
CA LEU A 182 -20.02 -16.45 2.00
C LEU A 182 -19.70 -15.53 0.83
N MET A 183 -20.13 -14.27 0.87
CA MET A 183 -19.85 -13.33 -0.21
C MET A 183 -18.39 -12.93 -0.30
N GLU A 184 -17.71 -12.67 0.81
CA GLU A 184 -16.29 -12.32 0.83
C GLU A 184 -15.42 -13.45 0.28
N ILE A 185 -15.68 -14.70 0.69
CA ILE A 185 -14.97 -15.87 0.15
C ILE A 185 -15.26 -16.01 -1.35
N SER A 186 -16.51 -15.84 -1.76
CA SER A 186 -16.87 -15.98 -3.17
C SER A 186 -16.22 -14.89 -4.04
N PHE A 187 -16.12 -13.66 -3.55
CA PHE A 187 -15.39 -12.58 -4.24
C PHE A 187 -13.89 -12.85 -4.33
N GLU A 188 -13.26 -13.41 -3.30
CA GLU A 188 -11.86 -13.82 -3.38
C GLU A 188 -11.66 -14.97 -4.37
N LEU A 189 -12.59 -15.94 -4.44
CA LEU A 189 -12.53 -17.02 -5.43
C LEU A 189 -12.62 -16.48 -6.87
N ILE A 190 -13.55 -15.55 -7.13
CA ILE A 190 -13.67 -14.89 -8.43
C ILE A 190 -12.37 -14.15 -8.78
N ARG A 191 -11.77 -13.47 -7.80
CA ARG A 191 -10.54 -12.71 -8.02
C ARG A 191 -9.35 -13.61 -8.28
N GLU A 192 -9.17 -14.69 -7.51
CA GLU A 192 -8.10 -15.67 -7.69
C GLU A 192 -8.23 -16.37 -9.06
N ALA A 193 -9.45 -16.71 -9.47
CA ALA A 193 -9.70 -17.25 -10.80
C ALA A 193 -9.37 -16.22 -11.89
N GLY A 194 -9.76 -14.96 -11.68
CA GLY A 194 -9.55 -13.86 -12.64
C GLY A 194 -8.07 -13.55 -12.89
N ILE A 195 -7.21 -13.56 -11.86
CA ILE A 195 -5.78 -13.28 -12.02
C ILE A 195 -5.01 -14.44 -12.68
N ARG A 196 -5.53 -15.67 -12.59
CA ARG A 196 -4.88 -16.87 -13.13
C ARG A 196 -5.20 -17.10 -14.60
N VAL A 197 -6.31 -16.54 -15.09
CA VAL A 197 -6.69 -16.60 -16.50
C VAL A 197 -6.08 -15.41 -17.25
N PRO A 198 -5.21 -15.64 -18.25
CA PRO A 198 -4.53 -14.56 -18.94
C PRO A 198 -5.46 -13.77 -19.88
N GLY A 199 -5.09 -12.50 -20.11
CA GLY A 199 -5.71 -11.63 -21.10
C GLY A 199 -7.13 -11.17 -20.73
N VAL A 200 -7.92 -10.87 -21.76
CA VAL A 200 -9.28 -10.33 -21.61
C VAL A 200 -10.23 -11.32 -20.92
N ILE A 201 -9.95 -12.62 -21.00
CA ILE A 201 -10.80 -13.68 -20.44
C ILE A 201 -10.85 -13.59 -18.92
N GLY A 202 -9.74 -13.27 -18.24
CA GLY A 202 -9.72 -13.10 -16.79
C GLY A 202 -10.58 -11.94 -16.30
N GLN A 203 -10.54 -10.80 -17.02
CA GLN A 203 -11.41 -9.66 -16.73
C GLN A 203 -12.89 -9.99 -16.97
N THR A 204 -13.20 -10.67 -18.08
CA THR A 204 -14.56 -11.13 -18.39
C THR A 204 -15.08 -12.12 -17.34
N LEU A 205 -14.26 -13.07 -16.90
CA LEU A 205 -14.60 -14.01 -15.83
C LEU A 205 -14.90 -13.28 -14.52
N GLY A 206 -14.11 -12.25 -14.19
CA GLY A 206 -14.36 -11.40 -13.03
C GLY A 206 -15.71 -10.68 -13.09
N ILE A 207 -16.05 -10.09 -14.24
CA ILE A 207 -17.32 -9.38 -14.46
C ILE A 207 -18.51 -10.35 -14.39
N ILE A 208 -18.43 -11.44 -15.15
CA ILE A 208 -19.48 -12.47 -15.19
C ILE A 208 -19.67 -13.09 -13.81
N GLY A 209 -18.56 -13.44 -13.14
CA GLY A 209 -18.56 -13.99 -11.79
C GLY A 209 -19.25 -13.06 -10.81
N ALA A 210 -18.87 -11.78 -10.77
CA ALA A 210 -19.46 -10.83 -9.83
C ALA A 210 -20.95 -10.57 -10.09
N ILE A 211 -21.36 -10.39 -11.35
CA ILE A 211 -22.76 -10.10 -11.69
C ILE A 211 -23.64 -11.33 -11.46
N ILE A 212 -23.25 -12.49 -11.99
CA ILE A 212 -24.06 -13.72 -11.88
C ILE A 212 -24.13 -14.17 -10.43
N LEU A 213 -23.01 -14.20 -9.71
CA LEU A 213 -23.02 -14.59 -8.30
C LEU A 213 -23.88 -13.63 -7.48
N GLY A 214 -23.74 -12.32 -7.69
CA GLY A 214 -24.52 -11.33 -6.97
C GLY A 214 -26.03 -11.47 -7.22
N GLN A 215 -26.43 -11.56 -8.48
CA GLN A 215 -27.85 -11.73 -8.82
C GLN A 215 -28.40 -13.08 -8.37
N ALA A 216 -27.65 -14.17 -8.54
CA ALA A 216 -28.06 -15.49 -8.08
C ALA A 216 -28.22 -15.54 -6.55
N ALA A 217 -27.28 -14.95 -5.81
CA ALA A 217 -27.33 -14.92 -4.34
C ALA A 217 -28.56 -14.16 -3.80
N VAL A 218 -28.92 -13.04 -4.43
CA VAL A 218 -30.15 -12.29 -4.09
C VAL A 218 -31.40 -13.06 -4.49
N THR A 219 -31.44 -13.61 -5.70
CA THR A 219 -32.61 -14.31 -6.22
C THR A 219 -32.89 -15.61 -5.45
N ALA A 220 -31.85 -16.30 -5.02
CA ALA A 220 -31.95 -17.49 -4.17
C ALA A 220 -32.26 -17.16 -2.70
N GLY A 221 -32.37 -15.87 -2.33
CA GLY A 221 -32.63 -15.46 -0.95
C GLY A 221 -31.52 -15.86 0.02
N LEU A 222 -30.27 -15.95 -0.46
CA LEU A 222 -29.12 -16.31 0.38
C LEU A 222 -28.46 -15.08 1.01
N VAL A 223 -28.57 -13.92 0.35
CA VAL A 223 -27.87 -12.69 0.72
C VAL A 223 -28.77 -11.47 0.48
N SER A 224 -28.75 -10.49 1.37
CA SER A 224 -29.50 -9.24 1.18
C SER A 224 -28.91 -8.36 0.06
N PRO A 225 -29.74 -7.63 -0.72
CA PRO A 225 -29.25 -6.66 -1.71
C PRO A 225 -28.35 -5.57 -1.13
N VAL A 226 -28.61 -5.14 0.11
CA VAL A 226 -27.80 -4.13 0.82
C VAL A 226 -26.39 -4.66 1.07
N LEU A 227 -26.25 -5.93 1.43
CA LEU A 227 -24.95 -6.56 1.64
C LEU A 227 -24.14 -6.61 0.35
N ILE A 228 -24.77 -6.86 -0.81
CA ILE A 228 -24.07 -6.82 -2.10
C ILE A 228 -23.46 -5.45 -2.37
N ILE A 229 -24.17 -4.37 -2.06
CA ILE A 229 -23.65 -3.00 -2.20
C ILE A 229 -22.41 -2.83 -1.31
N VAL A 230 -22.48 -3.26 -0.06
CA VAL A 230 -21.37 -3.20 0.90
C VAL A 230 -20.14 -3.96 0.39
N ILE A 231 -20.31 -5.20 -0.07
CA ILE A 231 -19.22 -6.02 -0.60
C ILE A 231 -18.66 -5.43 -1.90
N SER A 232 -19.51 -4.91 -2.78
CA SER A 232 -19.08 -4.28 -4.04
C SER A 232 -18.22 -3.06 -3.79
N ILE A 233 -18.64 -2.18 -2.87
CA ILE A 233 -17.87 -0.99 -2.47
C ILE A 233 -16.54 -1.41 -1.81
N THR A 234 -16.55 -2.44 -0.97
CA THR A 234 -15.35 -3.00 -0.33
C THR A 234 -14.37 -3.54 -1.37
N GLY A 235 -14.86 -4.29 -2.35
CA GLY A 235 -14.07 -4.83 -3.46
C GLY A 235 -13.45 -3.74 -4.32
N LEU A 236 -14.23 -2.71 -4.69
CA LEU A 236 -13.73 -1.52 -5.40
C LEU A 236 -12.64 -0.81 -4.59
N GLY A 237 -12.83 -0.68 -3.28
CA GLY A 237 -11.83 -0.11 -2.38
C GLY A 237 -10.51 -0.90 -2.39
N SER A 238 -10.60 -2.23 -2.42
CA SER A 238 -9.42 -3.12 -2.48
C SER A 238 -8.63 -2.98 -3.79
N PHE A 239 -9.28 -2.69 -4.91
CA PHE A 239 -8.59 -2.45 -6.19
C PHE A 239 -7.90 -1.09 -6.28
N ALA A 240 -8.31 -0.12 -5.45
CA ALA A 240 -7.65 1.18 -5.39
C ALA A 240 -6.28 1.14 -4.68
N ILE A 241 -5.97 0.06 -3.96
CA ILE A 241 -4.69 -0.13 -3.27
C ILE A 241 -3.62 -0.47 -4.32
N PRO A 242 -2.58 0.37 -4.51
CA PRO A 242 -1.68 0.26 -5.65
C PRO A 242 -0.56 -0.77 -5.47
N ASN A 243 -0.28 -1.20 -4.23
CA ASN A 243 0.69 -2.24 -3.95
C ASN A 243 -0.03 -3.57 -3.70
N PHE A 244 0.38 -4.60 -4.43
CA PHE A 244 -0.24 -5.92 -4.38
C PHE A 244 -0.14 -6.57 -2.99
N SER A 245 1.07 -6.59 -2.40
CA SER A 245 1.30 -7.18 -1.09
C SER A 245 0.48 -6.50 0.02
N LEU A 246 0.40 -5.16 -0.01
CA LEU A 246 -0.46 -4.41 0.92
C LEU A 246 -1.94 -4.74 0.72
N ALA A 247 -2.39 -4.87 -0.53
CA ALA A 247 -3.77 -5.24 -0.82
C ALA A 247 -4.13 -6.63 -0.28
N PHE A 248 -3.19 -7.58 -0.23
CA PHE A 248 -3.38 -8.86 0.45
C PHE A 248 -3.42 -8.72 1.97
N GLY A 249 -2.50 -7.95 2.55
CA GLY A 249 -2.49 -7.67 3.99
C GLY A 249 -3.82 -7.06 4.47
N VAL A 250 -4.36 -6.08 3.73
CA VAL A 250 -5.68 -5.47 4.01
C VAL A 250 -6.80 -6.50 3.88
N ARG A 251 -6.76 -7.37 2.88
CA ARG A 251 -7.80 -8.40 2.67
C ARG A 251 -7.85 -9.44 3.80
N ILE A 252 -6.70 -9.90 4.28
CA ILE A 252 -6.62 -10.82 5.42
C ILE A 252 -7.11 -10.09 6.69
N SER A 253 -6.64 -8.87 6.89
CA SER A 253 -7.00 -8.05 8.06
C SER A 253 -8.49 -7.73 8.12
N ARG A 254 -9.15 -7.57 6.96
CA ARG A 254 -10.61 -7.38 6.87
C ARG A 254 -11.38 -8.53 7.52
N PHE A 255 -10.97 -9.79 7.33
CA PHE A 255 -11.64 -10.91 8.01
C PHE A 255 -11.49 -10.85 9.53
N ILE A 256 -10.34 -10.38 10.03
CA ILE A 256 -10.13 -10.13 11.47
C ILE A 256 -11.13 -9.08 11.96
N PHE A 257 -11.31 -7.96 11.24
CA PHE A 257 -12.27 -6.91 11.62
C PHE A 257 -13.73 -7.35 11.51
N ILE A 258 -14.08 -8.21 10.56
CA ILE A 258 -15.41 -8.84 10.47
C ILE A 258 -15.68 -9.65 11.74
N ILE A 259 -14.71 -10.47 12.17
CA ILE A 259 -14.82 -11.27 13.39
C ILE A 259 -14.89 -10.38 14.64
N CYS A 260 -14.08 -9.33 14.73
CA CYS A 260 -14.15 -8.37 15.84
C CYS A 260 -15.52 -7.68 15.93
N GLY A 261 -16.07 -7.25 14.78
CA GLY A 261 -17.41 -6.67 14.69
C GLY A 261 -18.52 -7.68 15.04
N ALA A 262 -18.33 -8.95 14.72
CA ALA A 262 -19.24 -10.03 15.05
C ALA A 262 -19.27 -10.37 16.54
N ILE A 263 -18.15 -10.27 17.26
CA ILE A 263 -18.04 -10.65 18.68
C ILE A 263 -18.48 -9.52 19.61
N ALA A 264 -18.12 -8.28 19.29
CA ALA A 264 -18.30 -7.15 20.21
C ALA A 264 -18.71 -5.83 19.52
N GLY A 265 -19.23 -5.90 18.30
CA GLY A 265 -19.71 -4.71 17.57
C GLY A 265 -18.63 -3.65 17.39
N PHE A 266 -19.00 -2.37 17.55
CA PHE A 266 -18.06 -1.25 17.42
C PHE A 266 -16.95 -1.27 18.46
N TYR A 267 -17.20 -1.79 19.66
CA TYR A 267 -16.15 -1.96 20.68
C TYR A 267 -15.08 -2.93 20.20
N GLY A 268 -15.48 -4.08 19.62
CA GLY A 268 -14.55 -5.04 19.04
C GLY A 268 -13.71 -4.44 17.92
N ILE A 269 -14.33 -3.66 17.02
CA ILE A 269 -13.61 -2.96 15.94
C ILE A 269 -12.62 -1.94 16.51
N ALA A 270 -13.02 -1.13 17.50
CA ALA A 270 -12.15 -0.15 18.14
C ALA A 270 -10.96 -0.82 18.84
N ALA A 271 -11.19 -1.92 19.56
CA ALA A 271 -10.13 -2.72 20.17
C ALA A 271 -9.18 -3.31 19.11
N GLY A 272 -9.74 -3.83 18.00
CA GLY A 272 -8.98 -4.29 16.85
C GLY A 272 -8.09 -3.20 16.26
N ILE A 273 -8.63 -1.99 16.06
CA ILE A 273 -7.87 -0.83 15.56
C ILE A 273 -6.71 -0.49 16.51
N PHE A 274 -6.96 -0.52 17.82
CA PHE A 274 -5.93 -0.23 18.82
C PHE A 274 -4.79 -1.24 18.79
N ILE A 275 -5.11 -2.55 18.79
CA ILE A 275 -4.11 -3.62 18.74
C ILE A 275 -3.33 -3.56 17.41
N PHE A 276 -4.05 -3.43 16.29
CA PHE A 276 -3.45 -3.43 14.96
C PHE A 276 -2.59 -2.19 14.73
N GLY A 277 -3.03 -1.02 15.22
CA GLY A 277 -2.26 0.22 15.20
C GLY A 277 -1.01 0.14 16.09
N GLY A 278 -1.13 -0.45 17.28
CA GLY A 278 0.00 -0.71 18.19
C GLY A 278 1.07 -1.60 17.55
N LEU A 279 0.65 -2.69 16.89
CA LEU A 279 1.54 -3.55 16.12
C LEU A 279 2.19 -2.79 14.95
N ALA A 280 1.41 -2.04 14.17
CA ALA A 280 1.94 -1.26 13.06
C ALA A 280 3.00 -0.22 13.49
N CYS A 281 2.87 0.34 14.69
CA CYS A 281 3.83 1.29 15.26
C CYS A 281 5.10 0.62 15.79
N SER A 282 5.07 -0.67 16.14
CA SER A 282 6.27 -1.40 16.59
C SER A 282 7.12 -1.91 15.42
N LEU A 283 6.51 -2.06 14.23
CA LEU A 283 7.20 -2.51 13.01
C LEU A 283 8.31 -1.55 12.58
N LYS A 284 9.37 -2.15 12.03
CA LYS A 284 10.50 -1.46 11.42
C LYS A 284 10.82 -2.11 10.07
N SER A 285 11.33 -1.31 9.14
CA SER A 285 11.88 -1.76 7.86
C SER A 285 13.33 -1.29 7.80
N PHE A 286 14.27 -2.22 7.92
CA PHE A 286 15.73 -1.98 7.89
C PHE A 286 16.16 -0.85 8.82
N GLY A 287 15.60 -0.86 10.04
CA GLY A 287 15.90 0.11 11.10
C GLY A 287 15.11 1.42 11.04
N VAL A 288 14.25 1.62 10.02
CA VAL A 288 13.34 2.77 9.93
C VAL A 288 11.97 2.37 10.48
N PRO A 289 11.33 3.17 11.38
CA PRO A 289 9.98 2.88 11.86
C PRO A 289 8.96 2.89 10.73
N TYR A 290 8.15 1.83 10.63
CA TYR A 290 7.24 1.60 9.50
C TYR A 290 6.13 2.65 9.40
N PHE A 291 5.64 3.14 10.54
CA PHE A 291 4.57 4.16 10.59
C PHE A 291 5.09 5.60 10.61
N SER A 292 6.40 5.80 10.41
CA SER A 292 6.96 7.12 10.18
C SER A 292 6.37 7.71 8.90
N PRO A 293 6.04 9.01 8.85
CA PRO A 293 6.36 10.08 9.79
C PRO A 293 5.26 10.43 10.78
N VAL A 294 4.22 9.60 10.90
CA VAL A 294 3.13 9.83 11.84
C VAL A 294 3.53 9.35 13.24
N ALA A 295 4.12 8.16 13.33
CA ALA A 295 4.65 7.60 14.57
C ALA A 295 5.98 6.88 14.30
N PRO A 296 7.14 7.44 14.73
CA PRO A 296 7.31 8.71 15.41
C PRO A 296 7.08 9.91 14.48
N LYS A 297 6.68 11.04 15.07
CA LYS A 297 6.52 12.29 14.34
C LYS A 297 7.88 12.79 13.87
N THR A 298 8.11 12.79 12.56
CA THR A 298 9.36 13.28 11.95
C THR A 298 9.07 14.35 10.89
N THR A 299 10.09 15.12 10.52
CA THR A 299 9.97 16.08 9.42
C THR A 299 10.12 15.35 8.09
N SER A 300 9.03 14.79 7.54
CA SER A 300 9.06 14.08 6.25
C SER A 300 9.01 14.97 5.01
N GLY A 301 8.90 16.29 5.19
CA GLY A 301 8.43 17.16 4.10
C GLY A 301 6.95 16.95 3.79
N HIS A 302 6.34 17.88 3.07
CA HIS A 302 4.91 17.85 2.76
C HIS A 302 4.59 16.91 1.57
N ASP A 303 5.03 15.65 1.64
CA ASP A 303 4.81 14.65 0.58
C ASP A 303 4.34 13.28 1.10
N THR A 304 3.79 13.21 2.32
CA THR A 304 3.33 11.95 2.92
C THR A 304 1.90 11.60 2.48
N ILE A 305 0.93 12.47 2.74
CA ILE A 305 -0.48 12.28 2.33
C ILE A 305 -0.86 13.33 1.31
N VAL A 306 -0.68 14.60 1.67
CA VAL A 306 -0.86 15.75 0.77
C VAL A 306 0.47 16.02 0.05
N ARG A 307 0.44 16.08 -1.28
CA ARG A 307 1.62 16.40 -2.10
C ARG A 307 1.64 17.90 -2.36
N MET A 308 2.60 18.60 -1.76
CA MET A 308 2.85 19.99 -2.11
C MET A 308 3.53 20.13 -3.48
N PRO A 309 3.48 21.35 -4.07
CA PRO A 309 4.13 21.59 -5.36
C PRO A 309 5.60 21.17 -5.37
N PRO A 310 6.11 20.60 -6.47
CA PRO A 310 7.48 20.07 -6.52
C PRO A 310 8.53 21.09 -6.06
N TRP A 311 8.41 22.35 -6.44
CA TRP A 311 9.39 23.39 -6.10
C TRP A 311 9.47 23.73 -4.60
N MET A 312 8.50 23.30 -3.79
CA MET A 312 8.51 23.48 -2.33
C MET A 312 9.14 22.30 -1.60
N GLN A 313 9.35 21.16 -2.28
CA GLN A 313 9.92 19.95 -1.69
C GLN A 313 11.46 20.01 -1.67
N LYS A 314 12.02 20.92 -0.85
CA LYS A 314 13.47 21.19 -0.84
C LYS A 314 14.30 20.12 -0.13
N THR A 315 13.72 19.38 0.81
CA THR A 315 14.42 18.41 1.65
C THR A 315 13.93 16.98 1.42
N ARG A 316 14.80 15.99 1.65
CA ARG A 316 14.44 14.57 1.70
C ARG A 316 13.79 14.21 3.05
N PRO A 317 13.04 13.11 3.12
CA PRO A 317 12.42 12.68 4.38
C PRO A 317 13.45 12.36 5.47
N ASP A 318 13.24 12.91 6.68
CA ASP A 318 14.23 12.81 7.77
C ASP A 318 14.40 11.40 8.33
N PHE A 319 13.32 10.60 8.38
CA PHE A 319 13.32 9.28 9.02
C PHE A 319 14.23 8.24 8.36
N ILE A 320 14.65 8.45 7.10
CA ILE A 320 15.59 7.57 6.39
C ILE A 320 17.05 7.86 6.84
N ASN A 321 17.29 9.02 7.46
CA ASN A 321 18.62 9.51 7.83
C ASN A 321 19.59 9.51 6.65
N THR A 322 19.20 10.16 5.55
CA THR A 322 20.02 10.26 4.34
C THR A 322 21.31 11.04 4.60
N SER A 323 22.37 10.67 3.89
CA SER A 323 23.68 11.33 3.99
C SER A 323 23.61 12.77 3.44
N ASP A 324 22.87 12.96 2.35
CA ASP A 324 22.48 14.28 1.83
C ASP A 324 20.97 14.51 2.05
N ARG A 325 20.63 15.53 2.83
CA ARG A 325 19.24 15.91 3.12
C ARG A 325 18.64 16.84 2.07
N THR A 326 19.44 17.46 1.21
CA THR A 326 18.98 18.48 0.25
C THR A 326 18.52 17.86 -1.06
N ARG A 327 17.22 17.92 -1.34
CA ARG A 327 16.63 17.43 -2.61
C ARG A 327 16.82 18.44 -3.73
N MET A 328 16.72 19.74 -3.42
CA MET A 328 16.76 20.82 -4.41
C MET A 328 17.78 21.90 -4.02
N GLY A 329 18.37 22.54 -5.04
CA GLY A 329 19.24 23.69 -4.85
C GLY A 329 18.51 24.92 -4.31
N LYS A 330 19.27 25.96 -3.93
CA LYS A 330 18.73 27.21 -3.35
C LYS A 330 17.73 27.91 -4.27
N VAL A 331 17.97 27.86 -5.59
CA VAL A 331 17.09 28.45 -6.62
C VAL A 331 16.52 27.33 -7.47
N VAL A 332 15.24 27.00 -7.26
CA VAL A 332 14.55 25.92 -7.98
C VAL A 332 13.95 26.41 -9.30
N ARG A 333 13.36 27.62 -9.30
CA ARG A 333 12.79 28.27 -10.48
C ARG A 333 13.66 29.45 -10.88
N GLY A 334 14.76 29.15 -11.56
CA GLY A 334 15.77 30.14 -11.93
C GLY A 334 15.27 31.26 -12.84
N TRP A 335 14.22 31.03 -13.63
CA TRP A 335 13.61 32.05 -14.49
C TRP A 335 12.84 33.09 -13.67
N VAL A 336 11.98 32.67 -12.72
CA VAL A 336 11.27 33.59 -11.80
C VAL A 336 12.26 34.46 -11.01
N ALA A 337 13.33 33.85 -10.51
CA ALA A 337 14.37 34.57 -9.76
C ALA A 337 15.23 35.50 -10.63
N ARG A 338 15.22 35.35 -11.96
CA ARG A 338 15.86 36.28 -12.90
C ARG A 338 14.92 37.44 -13.23
N ASP A 339 13.66 37.14 -13.50
CA ASP A 339 12.64 38.14 -13.79
C ASP A 339 12.47 39.14 -12.63
N GLU A 340 12.47 38.67 -11.38
CA GLU A 340 12.46 39.51 -10.17
C GLU A 340 13.68 40.44 -10.08
N LYS A 341 14.86 39.99 -10.51
CA LYS A 341 16.09 40.82 -10.50
C LYS A 341 16.13 41.84 -11.63
N GLU A 342 15.55 41.51 -12.79
CA GLU A 342 15.43 42.45 -13.90
C GLU A 342 14.41 43.56 -13.58
N THR A 343 13.30 43.23 -12.91
CA THR A 343 12.33 44.26 -12.45
C THR A 343 12.88 45.18 -11.37
N ASP A 344 13.71 44.66 -10.46
CA ASP A 344 14.36 45.47 -9.41
C ASP A 344 15.41 46.45 -9.99
N ASN A 345 16.10 46.04 -11.06
CA ASN A 345 17.04 46.90 -11.79
C ASN A 345 16.36 47.98 -12.64
N ASP A 346 15.15 47.73 -13.15
CA ASP A 346 14.39 48.69 -13.97
C ASP A 346 13.64 49.72 -13.12
N ASN A 347 13.18 49.35 -11.92
CA ASN A 347 12.57 50.27 -10.95
C ASN A 347 13.60 51.09 -10.15
N GLY A 348 14.89 50.76 -10.26
CA GLY A 348 16.00 51.45 -9.62
C GLY A 348 16.70 52.51 -10.48
N ARG A 349 16.13 52.90 -11.63
CA ARG A 349 16.65 53.92 -12.56
C ARG A 349 15.83 55.18 -12.60
#